data_AF-A0A1F8MU14-F1
#
_entry.id   AF-A0A1F8MU14-F1
#
_cell.length_a   1.000
_cell.length_b   1.000
_cell.length_c   1.000
_cell.angle_alpha   90.00
_cell.angle_beta   90.00
_cell.angle_gamma   90.00
#
_symmetry.space_group_name_H-M   'P 1'
#
loop_
_entity.id
_entity.type
_entity.pdbx_description
1 polymer ?
#
loop_
_entity_poly.entity_id
_entity_poly.type
_entity_poly.pdbx_seq_one_letter_code
_entity_poly.pdbx_strand_id
1 'polypeptide(L)'
;MLEIARNTLRRIGAIGLAVLVSVAFPLLIWAAAVFCITHIYREWRALKGWVQKENLACSIDNDCPPGYVCVGGRCLPDATG
;
A
#
# COMPACT_ATOMS: atom_id res chain seq x y z
N MET A 1 -1.94 -12.86 54.16
CA MET A 1 -0.79 -12.54 53.28
C MET A 1 -0.87 -13.21 51.90
N LEU A 2 -1.26 -14.48 51.79
CA LEU A 2 -1.38 -15.20 50.50
C LEU A 2 -2.43 -14.61 49.52
N GLU A 3 -3.54 -14.07 50.01
CA GLU A 3 -4.58 -13.45 49.17
C GLU A 3 -4.13 -12.11 48.56
N ILE A 4 -3.37 -11.32 49.32
CA ILE A 4 -2.79 -10.05 48.85
C ILE A 4 -1.80 -10.34 47.72
N ALA A 5 -0.91 -11.31 47.88
CA ALA A 5 0.05 -11.71 46.86
C ALA A 5 -0.62 -12.19 45.56
N ARG A 6 -1.69 -12.98 45.67
CA ARG A 6 -2.47 -13.48 44.51
C ARG A 6 -3.16 -12.35 43.74
N ASN A 7 -3.77 -11.39 44.45
CA ASN A 7 -4.45 -10.26 43.83
C ASN A 7 -3.47 -9.32 43.12
N THR A 8 -2.31 -9.05 43.74
CA THR A 8 -1.24 -8.25 43.15
C THR A 8 -0.68 -8.90 41.88
N LEU A 9 -0.45 -10.22 41.89
CA LEU A 9 0.00 -10.95 40.69
C LEU A 9 -1.03 -10.89 39.56
N ARG A 10 -2.32 -11.04 39.89
CA ARG A 10 -3.42 -10.95 38.91
C ARG A 10 -3.53 -9.55 38.29
N ARG A 11 -3.34 -8.49 39.08
CA ARG A 11 -3.34 -7.10 38.60
C ARG A 11 -2.14 -6.80 37.70
N ILE A 12 -0.94 -7.21 38.10
CA ILE A 12 0.27 -7.00 37.29
C ILE A 12 0.14 -7.73 35.95
N GLY A 13 -0.36 -8.97 35.94
CA GLY A 13 -0.63 -9.72 34.72
C GLY A 13 -1.65 -9.03 33.81
N ALA A 14 -2.74 -8.49 34.37
CA ALA A 14 -3.75 -7.77 33.61
C ALA A 14 -3.22 -6.45 33.01
N ILE A 15 -2.44 -5.69 33.76
CA ILE A 15 -1.81 -4.45 33.28
C ILE A 15 -0.79 -4.76 32.19
N GLY A 16 0.03 -5.80 32.38
CA GLY A 16 1.00 -6.26 31.38
C GLY A 16 0.31 -6.65 30.06
N LEU A 17 -0.76 -7.43 30.13
CA LEU A 17 -1.56 -7.79 28.95
C LEU A 17 -2.14 -6.56 28.26
N ALA A 18 -2.71 -5.62 29.02
CA ALA A 18 -3.31 -4.40 28.47
C ALA A 18 -2.27 -3.54 27.73
N VAL A 19 -1.07 -3.38 28.28
CA VAL A 19 0.02 -2.66 27.63
C VAL A 19 0.46 -3.38 26.36
N LEU A 20 0.63 -4.71 26.41
CA LEU A 20 1.02 -5.50 25.23
C LEU A 20 0.02 -5.39 24.09
N VAL A 21 -1.29 -5.49 24.38
CA VAL A 21 -2.35 -5.33 23.38
C VAL A 21 -2.34 -3.91 22.81
N SER A 22 -2.17 -2.89 23.67
CA SER A 22 -2.14 -1.49 23.27
C SER A 22 -0.97 -1.14 22.36
N VAL A 23 0.17 -1.84 22.48
CA VAL A 23 1.34 -1.65 21.61
C VAL A 23 1.24 -2.53 20.36
N ALA A 24 0.74 -3.76 20.49
CA ALA A 24 0.60 -4.67 19.36
C ALA A 24 -0.46 -4.20 18.35
N PHE A 25 -1.59 -3.68 18.83
CA PHE A 25 -2.70 -3.20 17.99
C PHE A 25 -2.29 -2.11 16.98
N PRO A 26 -1.63 -1.00 17.37
CA PRO A 26 -1.19 0.03 16.42
C PRO A 26 -0.12 -0.50 15.46
N LEU A 27 0.77 -1.40 15.89
CA LEU A 27 1.76 -2.01 15.00
C LEU A 27 1.11 -2.91 13.95
N LEU A 28 0.10 -3.71 14.34
CA LEU A 28 -0.66 -4.55 13.43
C LEU A 28 -1.48 -3.71 12.45
N ILE A 29 -2.14 -2.64 12.92
CA ILE A 29 -2.86 -1.71 12.05
C ILE A 29 -1.91 -1.07 11.05
N TRP A 30 -0.76 -0.59 11.50
CA TRP A 30 0.24 0.02 10.63
C TRP A 30 0.77 -0.97 9.59
N ALA A 31 1.12 -2.19 10.01
CA ALA A 31 1.58 -3.24 9.09
C ALA A 31 0.52 -3.61 8.05
N ALA A 32 -0.74 -3.75 8.47
CA ALA A 32 -1.86 -4.02 7.57
C ALA A 32 -2.08 -2.86 6.58
N ALA A 33 -2.04 -1.62 7.05
CA ALA A 33 -2.18 -0.43 6.20
C ALA A 33 -1.05 -0.38 5.15
N VAL A 34 0.21 -0.56 5.57
CA VAL A 34 1.36 -0.60 4.65
C VAL A 34 1.23 -1.74 3.65
N PHE A 35 0.79 -2.92 4.08
CA PHE A 35 0.60 -4.06 3.18
C PHE A 35 -0.50 -3.80 2.14
N CYS A 36 -1.67 -3.31 2.55
CA CYS A 36 -2.74 -2.92 1.61
C CYS A 36 -2.27 -1.84 0.64
N ILE A 37 -1.61 -0.80 1.15
CA ILE A 37 -1.08 0.30 0.35
C ILE A 37 -0.05 -0.19 -0.67
N THR A 38 0.89 -1.06 -0.26
CA THR A 38 1.88 -1.64 -1.18
C THR A 38 1.25 -2.55 -2.23
N HIS A 39 0.20 -3.31 -1.89
CA HIS A 39 -0.54 -4.12 -2.87
C HIS A 39 -1.21 -3.24 -3.93
N ILE A 40 -1.94 -2.21 -3.51
CA ILE A 40 -2.59 -1.25 -4.42
C ILE A 40 -1.53 -0.51 -5.25
N TYR A 41 -0.42 -0.10 -4.64
CA TYR A 41 0.66 0.56 -5.37
C TYR A 41 1.34 -0.35 -6.38
N ARG A 42 1.42 -1.68 -6.18
CA ARG A 42 1.98 -2.59 -7.20
C ARG A 42 1.15 -2.58 -8.48
N GLU A 43 -0.16 -2.51 -8.36
CA GLU A 43 -1.11 -2.44 -9.48
C GLU A 43 -1.00 -1.06 -10.17
N TRP A 44 -0.92 0.02 -9.39
CA TRP A 44 -0.84 1.38 -9.91
C TRP A 44 0.53 1.76 -10.49
N ARG A 45 1.63 1.24 -9.95
CA ARG A 45 3.00 1.58 -10.38
C ARG A 45 3.31 1.08 -11.78
N ALA A 46 2.68 -0.02 -12.20
CA ALA A 46 2.73 -0.49 -13.58
C ALA A 46 2.09 0.52 -14.54
N LEU A 47 0.95 1.13 -14.18
CA LEU A 47 0.27 2.12 -15.03
C LEU A 47 0.96 3.51 -15.00
N LYS A 48 1.38 3.97 -13.82
CA LYS A 48 2.07 5.27 -13.66
C LYS A 48 3.48 5.31 -14.27
N GLY A 49 4.14 4.16 -14.39
CA GLY A 49 5.48 4.08 -15.00
C GLY A 49 5.52 4.59 -16.44
N TRP A 50 4.43 4.44 -17.20
CA TRP A 50 4.32 4.90 -18.59
C TRP A 50 3.95 6.38 -18.70
N VAL A 51 3.15 6.89 -17.75
CA VAL A 51 2.71 8.30 -17.73
C VAL A 51 3.87 9.25 -17.32
N GLN A 52 4.78 8.79 -16.47
CA GLN A 52 5.97 9.57 -16.08
C GLN A 52 7.05 9.59 -17.18
N LYS A 53 6.94 8.74 -18.22
CA LYS A 53 7.83 8.77 -19.38
C LYS A 53 7.39 9.91 -20.30
N GLU A 54 7.57 11.14 -19.81
CA GLU A 54 7.48 12.40 -20.53
C GLU A 54 8.63 12.50 -21.55
N ASN A 55 8.63 11.55 -22.48
CA ASN A 55 9.15 11.70 -23.83
C ASN A 55 8.10 11.02 -24.72
N LEU A 56 6.89 11.59 -24.66
CA LEU A 56 5.71 11.16 -25.40
C LEU A 56 5.82 11.52 -26.90
N ALA A 57 7.04 11.72 -27.41
CA ALA A 57 7.28 11.88 -28.83
C ALA A 57 7.23 10.48 -29.45
N CYS A 58 6.18 10.20 -30.20
CA CYS A 58 6.03 8.96 -30.95
C CYS A 58 6.15 9.26 -32.45
N SER A 59 6.62 8.28 -33.20
CA SER A 59 6.65 8.34 -34.67
C SER A 59 5.68 7.32 -35.27
N ILE A 60 5.50 6.18 -34.58
CA ILE A 60 4.58 5.10 -34.94
C ILE A 60 3.81 4.61 -33.71
N ASP A 61 2.68 3.93 -33.92
CA ASP A 61 1.84 3.41 -32.83
C ASP A 61 2.57 2.43 -31.91
N ASN A 62 3.52 1.66 -32.45
CA ASN A 62 4.34 0.73 -31.67
C ASN A 62 5.33 1.41 -30.70
N ASP A 63 5.56 2.73 -30.83
CA ASP A 63 6.32 3.50 -29.84
C ASP A 63 5.49 3.74 -28.58
N CYS A 64 4.16 3.67 -28.70
CA CYS A 64 3.22 3.87 -27.62
C CYS A 64 2.94 2.57 -26.86
N PRO A 65 2.69 2.65 -25.54
CA PRO A 65 2.31 1.49 -24.75
C PRO A 65 0.95 0.92 -25.20
N PRO A 66 0.64 -0.34 -24.87
CA PRO A 66 -0.63 -0.95 -25.23
C PRO A 66 -1.82 -0.15 -24.70
N GLY A 67 -2.84 0.04 -25.54
CA GLY A 67 -3.98 0.90 -25.25
C GLY A 67 -3.76 2.39 -25.56
N TYR A 68 -2.65 2.74 -26.23
CA TYR A 68 -2.37 4.09 -26.73
C TYR A 68 -1.94 4.04 -28.21
N VAL A 69 -2.27 5.08 -28.98
CA VAL A 69 -1.94 5.26 -30.41
C VAL A 69 -1.20 6.57 -30.63
N CYS A 70 -0.37 6.63 -31.67
CA CYS A 70 0.43 7.81 -31.97
C CYS A 70 -0.34 8.81 -32.83
N VAL A 71 -0.73 9.94 -32.25
CA VAL A 71 -1.47 11.00 -32.94
C VAL A 71 -0.75 12.33 -32.78
N GLY A 72 -0.28 12.90 -33.90
CA GLY A 72 0.40 14.19 -33.90
C GLY A 72 1.69 14.20 -33.08
N GLY A 73 2.42 13.08 -33.07
CA GLY A 73 3.64 12.91 -32.30
C GLY A 73 3.41 12.76 -30.80
N ARG A 74 2.19 12.40 -30.37
CA ARG A 74 1.82 12.15 -28.97
C ARG A 74 1.05 10.85 -28.84
N CYS A 75 1.37 10.05 -27.82
CA CYS A 75 0.59 8.86 -27.47
C CYS A 75 -0.73 9.28 -26.80
N LEU A 76 -1.85 9.03 -27.46
CA LEU A 76 -3.20 9.24 -26.93
C LEU A 76 -3.86 7.89 -26.62
N PRO A 77 -4.75 7.79 -25.62
CA PRO A 77 -5.45 6.54 -25.32
C PRO A 77 -6.29 6.12 -26.52
N ASP A 78 -6.23 4.83 -26.85
CA ASP A 78 -7.02 4.25 -27.93
C ASP A 78 -8.50 4.25 -27.52
N ALA A 79 -9.33 5.01 -28.24
CA ALA A 79 -10.76 5.12 -27.94
C ALA A 79 -11.56 3.87 -28.36
N THR A 80 -10.92 2.93 -29.04
CA THR A 80 -11.44 1.61 -29.41
C THR A 80 -11.10 0.59 -28.33
N GLY A 81 -11.91 0.58 -27.26
CA GLY A 81 -11.92 -0.52 -26.29
C GLY A 81 -12.47 -1.82 -26.88
#